data_AF-A0A1J7JG82-F1
#
_entry.id   AF-A0A1J7JG82-F1
#
_cell.length_a   1.000
_cell.length_b   1.000
_cell.length_c   1.000
_cell.angle_alpha   90.00
_cell.angle_beta   90.00
_cell.angle_gamma   90.00
#
_symmetry.space_group_name_H-M   'P 1'
#
loop_
_entity.id
_entity.type
_entity.pdbx_description
1 polymer ?
#
loop_
_entity_poly.entity_id
_entity_poly.type
_entity_poly.pdbx_seq_one_letter_code
_entity_poly.pdbx_strand_id
1 'polypeptide(L)'
;MTFHNQSDLLRSSEEADVYWARLLESGGVVSLDTEWARHSGLRESATSPTDPSQSIYQVDIFHALHCMNAIRQMLMSPTPPPYNEIHMLHCLDYIRHELLCHPDLTLVTTNDLEEFVLDEAHKCKDYGAMLGWVERHRWKEFPEWLRSKDTLRQ
;
A
#
# COMPACT_ATOMS: atom_id res chain seq x y z
N MET A 1 8.50 -7.38 -14.04
CA MET A 1 7.04 -7.58 -14.12
C MET A 1 6.42 -6.25 -14.50
N THR A 2 5.31 -6.24 -15.25
CA THR A 2 4.64 -5.00 -15.68
C THR A 2 3.19 -5.05 -15.21
N PHE A 3 2.73 -3.99 -14.56
CA PHE A 3 1.34 -3.85 -14.14
C PHE A 3 0.58 -2.95 -15.11
N HIS A 4 -0.66 -3.33 -15.41
CA HIS A 4 -1.56 -2.58 -16.27
C HIS A 4 -2.82 -2.23 -15.49
N ASN A 5 -3.49 -1.12 -15.85
CA ASN A 5 -4.77 -0.72 -15.24
C ASN A 5 -5.75 -1.89 -15.27
N GLN A 6 -6.20 -2.28 -14.08
CA GLN A 6 -7.12 -3.37 -13.82
C GLN A 6 -8.16 -2.92 -12.79
N SER A 7 -8.76 -1.75 -13.03
CA SER A 7 -9.84 -1.20 -12.17
C SER A 7 -11.01 -2.16 -11.96
N ASP A 8 -11.22 -3.13 -12.86
CA ASP A 8 -12.23 -4.18 -12.71
C ASP A 8 -11.93 -5.13 -11.54
N LEU A 9 -10.65 -5.35 -11.19
CA LEU A 9 -10.25 -6.10 -9.99
C LEU A 9 -10.57 -5.35 -8.69
N LEU A 10 -11.08 -4.12 -8.77
CA LEU A 10 -11.55 -3.37 -7.61
C LEU A 10 -13.06 -3.38 -7.46
N ARG A 11 -13.80 -3.78 -8.49
CA ARG A 11 -15.26 -3.92 -8.42
C ARG A 11 -15.66 -5.10 -7.55
N SER A 12 -16.92 -5.10 -7.10
CA SER A 12 -17.52 -6.30 -6.50
C SER A 12 -17.71 -7.37 -7.57
N SER A 13 -16.87 -8.40 -7.58
CA SER A 13 -16.97 -9.56 -8.46
C SER A 13 -16.22 -10.75 -7.85
N GLU A 14 -16.60 -11.97 -8.25
CA GLU A 14 -15.90 -13.19 -7.83
C GLU A 14 -14.42 -13.16 -8.23
N GLU A 15 -14.10 -12.65 -9.43
CA GLU A 15 -12.73 -12.51 -9.91
C GLU A 15 -11.91 -11.58 -9.00
N ALA A 16 -12.47 -10.42 -8.64
CA ALA A 16 -11.82 -9.48 -7.74
C ALA A 16 -11.61 -10.09 -6.36
N ASP A 17 -12.60 -10.81 -5.83
CA ASP A 17 -12.50 -11.42 -4.51
C ASP A 17 -11.44 -12.53 -4.48
N VAL A 18 -11.35 -13.35 -5.53
CA VAL A 18 -10.28 -14.34 -5.69
C VAL A 18 -8.92 -13.66 -5.82
N TYR A 19 -8.81 -12.57 -6.57
CA TYR A 19 -7.57 -11.82 -6.72
C TYR A 19 -7.07 -11.29 -5.37
N TRP A 20 -7.93 -10.62 -4.60
CA TRP A 20 -7.58 -10.05 -3.31
C TRP A 20 -7.29 -11.11 -2.25
N ALA A 21 -8.04 -12.22 -2.25
CA ALA A 21 -7.76 -13.35 -1.37
C ALA A 21 -6.38 -13.96 -1.62
N ARG A 22 -6.00 -14.13 -2.91
CA ARG A 22 -4.66 -14.64 -3.28
C ARG A 22 -3.55 -13.64 -2.97
N LEU A 23 -3.78 -12.36 -3.25
CA LEU A 23 -2.78 -11.31 -3.01
C LEU A 23 -2.43 -11.20 -1.52
N LEU A 24 -3.41 -11.42 -0.64
CA LEU A 24 -3.27 -11.29 0.80
C LEU A 24 -3.14 -12.64 1.54
N GLU A 25 -3.04 -13.76 0.81
CA GLU A 25 -3.10 -15.12 1.38
C GLU A 25 -2.06 -15.35 2.48
N SER A 26 -0.82 -14.89 2.28
CA SER A 26 0.26 -15.02 3.27
C SER A 26 0.18 -13.99 4.39
N GLY A 27 -0.67 -12.97 4.25
CA GLY A 27 -0.64 -11.77 5.09
C GLY A 27 0.70 -11.02 5.06
N GLY A 28 1.63 -11.40 4.18
CA GLY A 28 3.01 -10.91 4.22
C GLY A 28 3.81 -11.32 5.46
N VAL A 29 3.31 -12.28 6.23
CA VAL A 29 3.94 -12.70 7.50
C VAL A 29 5.05 -13.70 7.20
N VAL A 30 6.21 -13.47 7.80
CA VAL A 30 7.42 -14.29 7.65
C VAL A 30 7.96 -14.71 9.01
N SER A 31 8.52 -15.92 9.06
CA SER A 31 9.25 -16.46 10.20
C SER A 31 10.73 -16.50 9.83
N LEU A 32 11.57 -15.84 10.61
CA LEU A 32 13.00 -15.68 10.33
C LEU A 32 13.84 -16.11 11.54
N ASP A 33 15.01 -16.69 11.29
CA ASP A 33 15.95 -17.08 12.36
C ASP A 33 16.28 -15.86 13.23
N THR A 34 16.06 -16.00 14.54
CA THR A 34 16.16 -14.88 15.49
C THR A 34 17.58 -14.33 15.55
N GLU A 35 18.60 -15.18 15.52
CA GLU A 35 20.00 -14.75 15.58
C GLU A 35 20.43 -14.04 14.29
N TRP A 36 20.01 -14.53 13.13
CA TRP A 36 20.24 -13.88 11.85
C TRP A 36 19.55 -12.51 11.79
N ALA A 37 18.29 -12.42 12.23
CA ALA A 37 17.53 -11.18 12.24
C ALA A 37 18.24 -10.11 13.09
N ARG A 38 18.68 -10.50 14.29
CA ARG A 38 19.44 -9.65 15.20
C ARG A 38 20.77 -9.19 14.59
N HIS A 39 21.54 -10.09 13.97
CA HIS A 39 22.80 -9.73 13.29
C HIS A 39 22.59 -8.84 12.07
N SER A 40 21.42 -8.93 11.43
CA SER A 40 21.04 -8.10 10.28
C SER A 40 20.53 -6.71 10.71
N GLY A 41 20.46 -6.43 12.01
CA GLY A 41 20.00 -5.16 12.55
C GLY A 41 18.47 -5.00 12.55
N LEU A 42 17.73 -6.10 12.42
CA LEU A 42 16.27 -6.08 12.62
C LEU A 42 15.97 -5.90 14.11
N ARG A 43 14.87 -5.22 14.39
CA ARG A 43 14.34 -5.05 15.74
C ARG A 43 13.82 -6.40 16.25
N GLU A 44 13.91 -6.61 17.57
CA GLU A 44 13.32 -7.78 18.21
C GLU A 44 11.81 -7.81 18.00
N SER A 45 11.29 -8.99 17.66
CA SER A 45 9.87 -9.24 17.41
C SER A 45 9.42 -10.49 18.16
N ALA A 46 8.11 -10.70 18.24
CA ALA A 46 7.52 -11.88 18.84
C ALA A 46 8.15 -13.18 18.29
N THR A 47 8.42 -14.11 19.19
CA THR A 47 8.90 -15.45 18.86
C THR A 47 7.80 -16.24 18.15
N SER A 48 8.18 -17.10 17.20
CA SER A 48 7.24 -17.99 16.53
C SER A 48 6.58 -18.95 17.52
N PRO A 49 5.24 -19.13 17.48
CA PRO A 49 4.55 -20.11 18.32
C PRO A 49 4.94 -21.57 18.05
N THR A 50 5.51 -21.85 16.87
CA THR A 50 5.83 -23.21 16.42
C THR A 50 7.33 -23.51 16.40
N ASP A 51 8.18 -22.47 16.46
CA ASP A 51 9.64 -22.61 16.47
C ASP A 51 10.30 -21.51 17.32
N PRO A 52 10.74 -21.81 18.56
CA PRO A 52 11.38 -20.84 19.44
C PRO A 52 12.69 -20.23 18.91
N SER A 53 13.29 -20.79 17.85
CA SER A 53 14.49 -20.25 17.20
C SER A 53 14.18 -19.15 16.16
N GLN A 54 12.90 -18.87 15.94
CA GLN A 54 12.43 -17.94 14.92
C GLN A 54 11.66 -16.76 15.53
N SER A 55 11.76 -15.60 14.88
CA SER A 55 10.98 -14.39 15.15
C SER A 55 10.06 -14.08 13.98
N ILE A 56 8.88 -13.54 14.29
CA ILE A 56 7.81 -13.27 13.32
C ILE A 56 7.83 -11.80 12.91
N TYR A 57 7.72 -11.53 11.60
CA TYR A 57 7.65 -10.19 11.04
C TYR A 57 6.56 -10.14 9.97
N GLN A 58 6.11 -8.94 9.61
CA GLN A 58 5.33 -8.73 8.40
C GLN A 58 6.11 -7.83 7.43
N VAL A 59 5.99 -8.07 6.13
CA VAL A 59 6.50 -7.15 5.12
C VAL A 59 5.48 -6.01 4.93
N ASP A 60 5.90 -4.77 5.17
CA ASP A 60 5.02 -3.59 5.31
C ASP A 60 4.03 -3.38 4.16
N ILE A 61 4.43 -3.65 2.91
CA ILE A 61 3.54 -3.60 1.75
C ILE A 61 2.23 -4.38 1.93
N PHE A 62 2.24 -5.49 2.66
CA PHE A 62 1.03 -6.28 2.89
C PHE A 62 0.06 -5.60 3.85
N HIS A 63 0.55 -4.80 4.79
CA HIS A 63 -0.30 -3.94 5.61
C HIS A 63 -0.98 -2.88 4.74
N ALA A 64 -0.22 -2.21 3.87
CA ALA A 64 -0.77 -1.23 2.93
C ALA A 64 -1.84 -1.85 2.01
N LEU A 65 -1.59 -3.03 1.44
CA LEU A 65 -2.55 -3.75 0.60
C LEU A 65 -3.78 -4.23 1.39
N HIS A 66 -3.60 -4.67 2.63
CA HIS A 66 -4.71 -5.05 3.53
C HIS A 66 -5.64 -3.86 3.78
N CYS A 67 -5.09 -2.72 4.20
CA CYS A 67 -5.86 -1.49 4.41
C CYS A 67 -6.52 -0.99 3.12
N MET A 68 -5.83 -1.08 1.99
CA MET A 68 -6.38 -0.74 0.69
C MET A 68 -7.59 -1.61 0.33
N ASN A 69 -7.53 -2.92 0.60
CA ASN A 69 -8.67 -3.82 0.40
C ASN A 69 -9.84 -3.51 1.36
N ALA A 70 -9.57 -3.11 2.59
CA ALA A 70 -10.62 -2.65 3.51
C ALA A 70 -11.33 -1.40 2.97
N ILE A 71 -10.59 -0.45 2.40
CA ILE A 71 -11.17 0.73 1.72
C ILE A 71 -11.99 0.30 0.49
N ARG A 72 -11.48 -0.63 -0.33
CA ARG A 72 -12.24 -1.20 -1.46
C ARG A 72 -13.57 -1.76 -0.99
N GLN A 73 -13.57 -2.60 0.05
CA GLN A 73 -14.78 -3.23 0.58
C GLN A 73 -15.79 -2.20 1.09
N MET A 74 -15.33 -1.14 1.76
CA MET A 74 -16.18 -0.02 2.17
C MET A 74 -16.83 0.69 0.97
N LEU A 75 -16.06 0.94 -0.09
CA LEU A 75 -16.59 1.56 -1.33
C LEU A 75 -17.58 0.67 -2.06
N MET A 76 -17.45 -0.65 -1.96
CA MET A 76 -18.36 -1.64 -2.56
C MET A 76 -19.46 -2.09 -1.59
N SER A 77 -19.58 -1.47 -0.42
CA SER A 77 -20.60 -1.83 0.57
C SER A 77 -22.02 -1.51 0.05
N PRO A 78 -23.08 -2.12 0.61
CA PRO A 78 -24.46 -1.83 0.22
C PRO A 78 -24.88 -0.35 0.41
N THR A 79 -24.17 0.39 1.26
CA THR A 79 -24.39 1.81 1.53
C THR A 79 -23.09 2.58 1.32
N PRO A 80 -22.62 2.70 0.07
CA PRO A 80 -21.33 3.32 -0.20
C PRO A 80 -21.42 4.83 0.04
N PRO A 81 -20.30 5.50 0.37
CA PRO A 81 -20.26 6.95 0.42
C PRO A 81 -20.67 7.59 -0.92
N PRO A 82 -21.24 8.81 -0.94
CA PRO A 82 -21.80 9.44 -2.14
C PRO A 82 -20.72 10.02 -3.07
N TYR A 83 -19.80 9.19 -3.53
CA TYR A 83 -18.73 9.56 -4.46
C TYR A 83 -18.94 8.90 -5.83
N ASN A 84 -18.22 9.40 -6.84
CA ASN A 84 -18.20 8.77 -8.17
C ASN A 84 -17.42 7.45 -8.10
N GLU A 85 -18.13 6.33 -8.11
CA GLU A 85 -17.56 4.98 -8.00
C GLU A 85 -16.46 4.72 -9.04
N ILE A 86 -16.70 5.04 -10.32
CA ILE A 86 -15.73 4.82 -11.40
C ILE A 86 -14.44 5.57 -11.11
N HIS A 87 -14.54 6.82 -10.66
CA HIS A 87 -13.37 7.62 -10.32
C HIS A 87 -12.65 7.06 -9.10
N MET A 88 -13.37 6.69 -8.04
CA MET A 88 -12.78 6.14 -6.82
C MET A 88 -12.06 4.81 -7.08
N LEU A 89 -12.66 3.92 -7.86
CA LEU A 89 -12.02 2.65 -8.23
C LEU A 89 -10.79 2.89 -9.11
N HIS A 90 -10.86 3.77 -10.10
CA HIS A 90 -9.69 4.10 -10.90
C HIS A 90 -8.53 4.65 -10.05
N CYS A 91 -8.83 5.56 -9.12
CA CYS A 91 -7.84 6.11 -8.18
C CYS A 91 -7.25 5.04 -7.26
N LEU A 92 -8.09 4.15 -6.74
CA LEU A 92 -7.64 3.09 -5.86
C LEU A 92 -6.74 2.09 -6.62
N ASP A 93 -7.03 1.80 -7.89
CA ASP A 93 -6.19 0.90 -8.72
C ASP A 93 -4.85 1.53 -9.06
N TYR A 94 -4.85 2.84 -9.32
CA TYR A 94 -3.62 3.60 -9.47
C TYR A 94 -2.73 3.50 -8.22
N ILE A 95 -3.30 3.63 -7.02
CA ILE A 95 -2.55 3.46 -5.76
C ILE A 95 -2.04 2.03 -5.62
N ARG A 96 -2.86 1.01 -5.93
CA ARG A 96 -2.42 -0.40 -5.94
C ARG A 96 -1.16 -0.60 -6.78
N HIS A 97 -1.10 0.06 -7.93
CA HIS A 97 0.06 -0.04 -8.81
C HIS A 97 1.29 0.64 -8.26
N GLU A 98 1.17 1.83 -7.69
CA GLU A 98 2.30 2.49 -7.03
C GLU A 98 2.85 1.62 -5.91
N LEU A 99 1.97 1.03 -5.09
CA LEU A 99 2.33 0.08 -4.03
C LEU A 99 3.06 -1.16 -4.57
N LEU A 100 2.57 -1.77 -5.64
CA LEU A 100 3.18 -2.98 -6.21
C LEU A 100 4.47 -2.71 -7.03
N CYS A 101 4.62 -1.51 -7.59
CA CYS A 101 5.83 -1.09 -8.30
C CYS A 101 6.94 -0.61 -7.35
N HIS A 102 6.55 -0.03 -6.21
CA HIS A 102 7.45 0.54 -5.23
C HIS A 102 7.13 0.01 -3.82
N PRO A 103 7.21 -1.32 -3.60
CA PRO A 103 6.81 -1.90 -2.33
C PRO A 103 7.76 -1.47 -1.22
N ASP A 104 7.21 -1.10 -0.07
CA ASP A 104 8.00 -1.03 1.15
C ASP A 104 8.24 -2.45 1.67
N LEU A 105 9.51 -2.84 1.70
CA LEU A 105 9.96 -4.17 2.12
C LEU A 105 10.45 -4.17 3.58
N THR A 106 10.19 -3.10 4.32
CA THR A 106 10.49 -3.02 5.75
C THR A 106 9.81 -4.19 6.47
N LEU A 107 10.59 -4.87 7.32
CA LEU A 107 10.09 -5.95 8.17
C LEU A 107 9.61 -5.34 9.47
N VAL A 108 8.30 -5.22 9.61
CA VAL A 108 7.65 -4.65 10.79
C VAL A 108 7.48 -5.73 11.87
N THR A 109 7.70 -5.32 13.10
CA THR A 109 7.63 -6.16 14.30
C THR A 109 6.24 -6.22 14.91
N THR A 110 6.02 -7.23 15.75
CA THR A 110 4.78 -7.47 16.51
C THR A 110 5.12 -7.97 17.91
N ASN A 111 4.22 -7.73 18.87
CA ASN A 111 4.31 -8.27 20.24
C ASN A 111 3.28 -9.38 20.51
N ASP A 112 2.18 -9.40 19.76
CA ASP A 112 1.00 -10.24 20.01
C ASP A 112 0.63 -11.14 18.82
N LEU A 113 1.34 -11.01 17.70
CA LEU A 113 1.08 -11.70 16.43
C LEU A 113 -0.23 -11.28 15.74
N GLU A 114 -0.90 -10.26 16.27
CA GLU A 114 -2.14 -9.69 15.73
C GLU A 114 -1.86 -8.34 15.06
N GLU A 115 -1.09 -7.47 15.73
CA GLU A 115 -0.75 -6.14 15.24
C GLU A 115 0.74 -6.04 14.85
N PHE A 116 0.98 -5.59 13.62
CA PHE A 116 2.30 -5.51 12.99
C PHE A 116 2.64 -4.05 12.64
N VAL A 117 2.78 -3.19 13.66
CA VAL A 117 2.92 -1.73 13.45
C VAL A 117 3.91 -1.09 14.43
N LEU A 118 4.85 -1.87 14.97
CA LEU A 118 5.75 -1.40 16.03
C LEU A 118 7.04 -0.73 15.54
N ASP A 119 7.27 -0.67 14.21
CA ASP A 119 8.43 -0.01 13.62
C ASP A 119 8.08 1.35 13.04
N GLU A 120 8.83 2.37 13.46
CA GLU A 120 8.54 3.78 13.14
C GLU A 120 9.40 4.31 11.97
N ALA A 121 10.33 3.52 11.43
CA ALA A 121 11.37 4.00 10.52
C ALA A 121 11.35 3.31 9.15
N HIS A 122 11.00 4.07 8.12
CA HIS A 122 11.01 3.65 6.72
C HIS A 122 12.16 4.29 5.95
N LYS A 123 12.66 3.60 4.92
CA LYS A 123 13.64 4.15 3.98
C LYS A 123 12.92 4.78 2.78
N CYS A 124 12.65 6.07 2.87
CA CYS A 124 11.96 6.81 1.81
C CYS A 124 12.90 7.28 0.70
N LYS A 125 12.33 7.65 -0.45
CA LYS A 125 13.02 8.47 -1.46
C LYS A 125 13.29 9.87 -0.89
N ASP A 126 14.30 10.55 -1.43
CA ASP A 126 14.61 11.93 -1.04
C ASP A 126 13.50 12.88 -1.53
N TYR A 127 12.58 13.18 -0.62
CA TYR A 127 11.44 14.04 -0.87
C TYR A 127 11.87 15.49 -1.15
N GLY A 128 12.94 15.97 -0.51
CA GLY A 128 13.47 17.31 -0.72
C GLY A 128 14.05 17.47 -2.13
N ALA A 129 14.84 16.49 -2.58
CA ALA A 129 15.36 16.46 -3.95
C ALA A 129 14.22 16.39 -4.99
N MET A 130 13.21 15.56 -4.75
CA MET A 130 12.03 15.45 -5.61
C MET A 130 11.28 16.79 -5.71
N LEU A 131 10.90 17.38 -4.58
CA LEU A 131 10.20 18.68 -4.56
C LEU A 131 11.03 19.78 -5.21
N GLY A 132 12.33 19.82 -4.93
CA GLY A 132 13.23 20.80 -5.54
C GLY A 132 13.31 20.64 -7.06
N TRP A 133 13.30 19.42 -7.58
CA TRP A 133 13.23 19.18 -9.02
C TRP A 133 11.89 19.63 -9.62
N VAL A 134 10.77 19.31 -8.97
CA VAL A 134 9.42 19.72 -9.40
C VAL A 134 9.32 21.24 -9.47
N GLU A 135 9.74 21.97 -8.44
CA GLU A 135 9.66 23.43 -8.42
C GLU A 135 10.48 24.08 -9.54
N ARG A 136 11.69 23.55 -9.83
CA ARG A 136 12.54 24.07 -10.91
C ARG A 136 11.94 23.88 -12.30
N HIS A 137 11.12 22.84 -12.49
CA HIS A 137 10.59 22.46 -13.80
C HIS A 137 9.06 22.63 -13.89
N ARG A 138 8.42 23.21 -12.87
CA ARG A 138 6.96 23.32 -12.87
C ARG A 138 6.47 24.16 -14.03
N TRP A 139 5.35 23.75 -14.61
CA TRP A 139 4.64 24.55 -15.59
C TRP A 139 3.93 25.70 -14.86
N LYS A 140 4.54 26.89 -14.91
CA LYS A 140 4.13 28.03 -14.08
C LYS A 140 2.71 28.52 -14.39
N GLU A 141 2.30 28.40 -15.64
CA GLU A 141 1.00 28.82 -16.15
C GLU A 141 -0.10 27.77 -15.92
N PHE A 142 0.25 26.56 -15.47
CA PHE A 142 -0.71 25.46 -15.29
C PHE A 142 -1.92 25.83 -14.43
N PRO A 143 -1.80 26.54 -13.28
CA PRO A 143 -2.96 26.91 -12.48
C PRO A 143 -3.92 27.87 -13.20
N GLU A 144 -3.39 28.80 -14.00
CA GLU A 144 -4.21 29.72 -14.80
C GLU A 144 -4.88 28.99 -15.97
N TRP A 145 -4.11 28.15 -16.66
CA TRP A 145 -4.63 27.28 -17.70
C TRP A 145 -5.78 26.39 -17.18
N LEU A 146 -5.63 25.80 -15.99
CA LEU A 146 -6.66 24.96 -15.38
C LEU A 146 -7.96 25.75 -15.14
N ARG A 147 -7.87 26.95 -14.55
CA ARG A 147 -9.04 27.83 -14.33
C ARG A 147 -9.76 28.19 -15.63
N SER A 148 -9.01 28.41 -16.71
CA SER A 148 -9.59 28.71 -18.03
C SER A 148 -10.44 27.56 -18.58
N LYS A 149 -10.16 26.30 -18.19
CA LYS A 149 -10.95 25.13 -18.61
C LYS A 149 -12.24 25.00 -17.82
N ASP A 150 -12.24 25.37 -16.54
CA ASP A 150 -13.46 25.33 -15.71
C ASP A 150 -14.46 26.42 -16.12
N THR A 151 -13.98 27.57 -16.58
CA THR A 151 -14.86 28.64 -17.13
C THR A 151 -15.47 28.28 -18.48
N LEU A 152 -14.88 27.35 -19.23
CA LEU A 152 -15.39 26.85 -20.51
C LEU A 152 -16.35 25.65 -20.37
N ARG A 153 -16.56 25.14 -19.14
CA ARG A 153 -17.45 24.02 -18.83
C ARG A 153 -18.76 24.45 -18.17
N GLN A 154 -18.99 25.75 -18.00
CA GLN A 154 -20.26 26.38 -17.63
C GLN A 154 -20.90 27.01 -18.86
#